data_AF-A0A0F9BMV6-F1
#
_entry.id   AF-A0A0F9BMV6-F1
#
_cell.length_a   1.000
_cell.length_b   1.000
_cell.length_c   1.000
_cell.angle_alpha   90.00
_cell.angle_beta   90.00
_cell.angle_gamma   90.00
#
_symmetry.space_group_name_H-M   'P 1'
#
loop_
_entity.id
_entity.type
_entity.pdbx_description
1 polymer ?
#
loop_
_entity_poly.entity_id
_entity_poly.type
_entity_poly.pdbx_seq_one_letter_code
_entity_poly.pdbx_strand_id
1 'polypeptide(L)'
;MPFVAARLSCRLAPEKPRSPWRRWPRLELSDRDGFTSRLPPPDEFDSAVEESFAKKFGPQRDGWTLNREGEILHDRQTTFIPDFVFRHEDGTEVLMEIVGFWTPEYLAK
;
A
#
# COMPACT_ATOMS: atom_id res chain seq x y z
N MET A 1 -19.12 -7.08 -11.09
CA MET A 1 -18.17 -8.22 -10.96
C MET A 1 -18.10 -8.57 -9.49
N PRO A 2 -18.53 -9.78 -9.04
CA PRO A 2 -18.40 -10.13 -7.63
C PRO A 2 -16.92 -10.41 -7.35
N PHE A 3 -16.41 -9.83 -6.25
CA PHE A 3 -15.05 -10.01 -5.77
C PHE A 3 -14.79 -11.50 -5.51
N VAL A 4 -13.71 -12.04 -6.08
CA VAL A 4 -13.17 -13.34 -5.71
C VAL A 4 -12.71 -13.26 -4.26
N ALA A 5 -13.17 -14.18 -3.42
CA ALA A 5 -12.72 -14.29 -2.04
C ALA A 5 -11.20 -14.50 -2.02
N ALA A 6 -10.46 -13.44 -1.68
CA ALA A 6 -9.03 -13.51 -1.50
C ALA A 6 -8.71 -14.44 -0.33
N ARG A 7 -7.89 -15.46 -0.58
CA ARG A 7 -7.38 -16.37 0.44
C ARG A 7 -6.35 -15.65 1.30
N LEU A 8 -6.81 -14.86 2.27
CA LEU A 8 -5.97 -14.18 3.25
C LEU A 8 -5.62 -15.14 4.39
N SER A 9 -4.54 -15.91 4.24
CA SER A 9 -3.90 -16.54 5.41
C SER A 9 -2.89 -15.55 5.99
N CYS A 10 -3.28 -14.83 7.05
CA CYS A 10 -2.39 -13.89 7.72
C CYS A 10 -1.78 -14.54 8.96
N ARG A 11 -0.44 -14.60 9.04
CA ARG A 11 0.28 -14.94 10.28
C ARG A 11 0.91 -13.67 10.83
N LEU A 12 0.32 -13.12 11.89
CA LEU A 12 0.89 -11.99 12.62
C LEU A 12 1.79 -12.52 13.74
N ALA A 13 3.08 -12.22 13.67
CA ALA A 13 4.03 -12.46 14.75
C ALA A 13 4.32 -11.13 15.45
N PRO A 14 3.92 -10.91 16.71
CA PRO A 14 4.28 -9.69 17.42
C PRO A 14 5.79 -9.69 17.73
N GLU A 15 6.45 -8.53 17.55
CA GLU A 15 7.90 -8.39 17.80
C GLU A 15 8.29 -8.61 19.28
N LYS A 16 7.37 -8.35 20.24
CA LYS A 16 7.56 -8.68 21.67
C LYS A 16 6.23 -9.04 22.35
N PRO A 17 6.15 -10.16 23.10
CA PRO A 17 4.97 -10.47 23.89
C PRO A 17 4.84 -9.50 25.08
N ARG A 18 3.71 -8.78 25.19
CA ARG A 18 3.34 -7.99 26.39
C ARG A 18 2.69 -8.86 27.48
N SER A 19 3.00 -10.16 27.53
CA SER A 19 2.45 -11.09 28.51
C SER A 19 3.46 -11.41 29.62
N PRO A 20 3.03 -11.54 30.88
CA PRO A 20 3.87 -12.06 31.98
C PRO A 20 4.40 -13.46 31.70
N TRP A 21 3.69 -14.20 30.85
CA TRP A 21 4.02 -15.54 30.42
C TRP A 21 4.87 -15.46 29.16
N ARG A 22 6.04 -16.10 29.18
CA ARG A 22 7.07 -16.13 28.13
C ARG A 22 6.63 -16.94 26.89
N ARG A 23 5.39 -16.79 26.43
CA ARG A 23 4.82 -17.46 25.25
C ARG A 23 4.24 -16.41 24.31
N TRP A 24 4.48 -16.60 23.01
CA TRP A 24 3.95 -15.71 21.99
C TRP A 24 2.48 -16.08 21.75
N PRO A 25 1.53 -15.13 21.88
CA PRO A 25 0.18 -15.39 21.44
C PRO A 25 0.20 -15.63 19.92
N ARG A 26 -0.47 -16.69 19.48
CA ARG A 26 -0.65 -17.00 18.06
C ARG A 26 -2.10 -16.75 17.69
N LEU A 27 -2.31 -15.91 16.69
CA LEU A 27 -3.61 -15.72 16.05
C LEU A 27 -3.60 -16.48 14.73
N GLU A 28 -4.46 -17.49 14.60
CA GLU A 28 -4.67 -18.23 13.35
C GLU A 28 -6.06 -17.85 12.81
N LEU A 29 -6.09 -17.32 11.58
CA LEU A 29 -7.31 -16.91 10.88
C LEU A 29 -7.37 -17.61 9.52
N SER A 30 -8.57 -17.95 9.09
CA SER A 30 -8.87 -18.61 7.82
C SER A 30 -10.14 -18.06 7.18
N ASP A 31 -10.32 -18.34 5.89
CA ASP A 31 -11.55 -18.02 5.16
C ASP A 31 -12.80 -18.71 5.74
N ARG A 32 -12.61 -19.79 6.50
CA ARG A 32 -13.70 -20.55 7.14
C ARG A 32 -14.28 -19.86 8.37
N ASP A 33 -13.59 -18.86 8.91
CA ASP A 33 -14.06 -18.12 10.08
C ASP A 33 -15.21 -17.15 9.74
N GLY A 34 -15.53 -16.98 8.45
CA GLY A 34 -16.74 -16.27 8.00
C GLY A 34 -16.70 -14.76 8.19
N PHE A 35 -15.51 -14.17 8.34
CA PHE A 35 -15.38 -12.72 8.46
C PHE A 35 -15.73 -12.03 7.14
N THR A 36 -16.72 -11.14 7.21
CA THR A 36 -17.15 -10.31 6.07
C THR A 36 -16.99 -8.84 6.42
N SER A 37 -16.43 -8.06 5.50
CA SER A 37 -16.45 -6.60 5.61
C SER A 37 -17.88 -6.09 5.39
N ARG A 38 -18.31 -5.16 6.23
CA ARG A 38 -19.54 -4.36 5.99
C ARG A 38 -19.21 -2.98 5.39
N LEU A 39 -17.92 -2.70 5.16
CA LEU A 39 -17.48 -1.45 4.59
C LEU A 39 -17.79 -1.41 3.10
N PRO A 40 -18.05 -0.22 2.55
CA PRO A 40 -18.14 -0.05 1.11
C PRO A 40 -16.82 -0.46 0.43
N PRO A 41 -16.83 -0.66 -0.90
CA PRO A 41 -15.60 -0.78 -1.67
C PRO A 41 -14.66 0.39 -1.35
N PRO A 42 -13.34 0.18 -1.36
CA PRO A 42 -12.38 1.25 -1.16
C PRO A 42 -12.59 2.34 -2.22
N ASP A 43 -12.34 3.59 -1.81
CA ASP A 43 -12.35 4.73 -2.69
C ASP A 43 -11.19 4.67 -3.70
N GLU A 44 -11.20 5.56 -4.69
CA GLU A 44 -10.10 5.66 -5.66
C GLU A 44 -8.78 6.13 -5.02
N PHE A 45 -8.81 6.75 -3.84
CA PHE A 45 -7.59 7.18 -3.14
C PHE A 45 -7.63 6.65 -1.73
N ASP A 46 -6.47 6.18 -1.24
CA ASP A 46 -6.36 5.66 0.11
C ASP A 46 -6.30 6.80 1.14
N SER A 47 -5.98 8.01 0.67
CA SER A 47 -6.02 9.23 1.49
C SER A 47 -6.52 10.48 0.75
N ALA A 48 -7.06 11.42 1.53
CA ALA A 48 -7.41 12.75 1.03
C ALA A 48 -6.16 13.56 0.56
N VAL A 49 -4.97 13.19 1.03
CA VAL A 49 -3.72 13.83 0.63
C VAL A 49 -3.34 13.40 -0.80
N GLU A 50 -3.39 12.10 -1.10
CA GLU A 50 -3.20 11.58 -2.46
C GLU A 50 -4.23 12.17 -3.42
N GLU A 51 -5.51 12.20 -3.03
CA GLU A 51 -6.56 12.77 -3.87
C GLU A 51 -6.31 14.26 -4.15
N SER A 52 -5.97 15.03 -3.11
CA SER A 52 -5.65 16.46 -3.25
C SER A 52 -4.42 16.67 -4.15
N PHE A 53 -3.41 15.82 -4.02
CA PHE A 53 -2.21 15.85 -4.83
C PHE A 53 -2.54 15.61 -6.31
N ALA A 54 -3.22 14.50 -6.61
CA ALA A 54 -3.60 14.13 -7.98
C ALA A 54 -4.47 15.22 -8.63
N LYS A 55 -5.46 15.76 -7.91
CA LYS A 55 -6.30 16.86 -8.39
C LYS A 55 -5.50 18.11 -8.70
N LYS A 56 -4.54 18.46 -7.83
CA LYS A 56 -3.68 19.64 -8.03
C LYS A 56 -2.66 19.44 -9.14
N PHE A 57 -2.15 18.23 -9.34
CA PHE A 57 -1.23 17.93 -10.43
C PHE A 57 -1.96 17.93 -11.78
N GLY A 58 -3.17 17.37 -11.82
CA GLY A 58 -3.91 17.15 -13.05
C GLY A 58 -3.36 15.95 -13.84
N PRO A 59 -3.89 15.67 -15.03
CA PRO A 59 -3.42 14.54 -15.83
C PRO A 59 -2.01 14.77 -16.40
N GLN A 60 -1.70 16.02 -16.78
CA GLN A 60 -0.44 16.39 -17.42
C GLN A 60 0.01 17.79 -17.01
N ARG A 61 1.32 17.98 -16.90
CA ARG A 61 1.97 19.27 -16.59
C ARG A 61 3.41 19.29 -17.06
N ASP A 62 3.80 20.31 -17.81
CA ASP A 62 5.20 20.55 -18.21
C ASP A 62 5.89 19.31 -18.81
N GLY A 63 5.19 18.58 -19.70
CA GLY A 63 5.68 17.35 -20.33
C GLY A 63 5.58 16.09 -19.45
N TRP A 64 5.13 16.21 -18.21
CA TRP A 64 4.93 15.08 -17.30
C TRP A 64 3.48 14.60 -17.31
N THR A 65 3.28 13.29 -17.40
CA THR A 65 1.99 12.61 -17.19
C THR A 65 2.02 11.87 -15.85
N LEU A 66 0.94 12.00 -15.06
CA LEU A 66 0.78 11.32 -13.77
C LEU A 66 -0.09 10.07 -13.95
N ASN A 67 0.44 8.91 -13.58
CA ASN A 67 -0.31 7.65 -13.51
C ASN A 67 -0.47 7.20 -12.06
N ARG A 68 -1.68 6.80 -11.68
CA ARG A 68 -2.02 6.25 -10.34
C ARG A 68 -1.85 4.73 -10.34
N GLU A 69 -1.58 4.15 -9.17
CA GLU A 69 -1.34 2.72 -8.95
C GLU A 69 -0.15 2.23 -9.77
N GLY A 70 1.03 2.60 -9.29
CA GLY A 70 2.26 2.43 -10.03
C GLY A 70 2.63 0.99 -10.34
N GLU A 71 3.61 0.87 -11.24
CA GLU A 71 4.16 -0.41 -11.62
C GLU A 71 4.70 -1.15 -10.40
N ILE A 72 4.41 -2.45 -10.34
CA ILE A 72 4.98 -3.33 -9.33
C ILE A 72 6.47 -3.46 -9.62
N LEU A 73 7.29 -2.73 -8.86
CA LEU A 73 8.72 -2.98 -8.88
C LEU A 73 9.01 -4.23 -8.07
N HIS A 74 9.56 -5.24 -8.75
CA HIS A 74 10.06 -6.45 -8.12
C HIS A 74 11.58 -6.50 -8.24
N ASP A 75 12.28 -6.24 -7.14
CA ASP A 75 13.70 -6.57 -7.02
C ASP A 75 13.92 -7.59 -5.90
N ARG A 76 14.51 -8.73 -6.26
CA ARG A 76 15.05 -9.75 -5.34
C ARG A 76 14.23 -9.99 -4.05
N GLN A 77 12.91 -10.15 -4.18
CA GLN A 77 11.92 -10.46 -3.13
C GLN A 77 11.27 -9.26 -2.40
N THR A 78 11.67 -8.02 -2.68
CA THR A 78 10.97 -6.83 -2.15
C THR A 78 10.04 -6.28 -3.23
N THR A 79 8.77 -6.15 -2.88
CA THR A 79 7.78 -5.52 -3.74
C THR A 79 7.56 -4.10 -3.27
N PHE A 80 7.77 -3.13 -4.16
CA PHE A 80 7.44 -1.74 -3.93
C PHE A 80 6.33 -1.33 -4.90
N ILE A 81 5.25 -0.77 -4.35
CA ILE A 81 4.08 -0.32 -5.11
C ILE A 81 3.97 1.17 -4.80
N PRO A 82 4.42 2.06 -5.69
CA PRO A 82 4.31 3.49 -5.46
C PRO A 82 2.89 3.98 -5.71
N ASP A 83 2.43 4.94 -4.92
CA ASP A 83 1.17 5.65 -5.14
C ASP A 83 1.05 6.23 -6.56
N PHE A 84 2.16 6.80 -7.07
CA PHE A 84 2.20 7.50 -8.36
C PHE A 84 3.45 7.20 -9.19
N VAL A 85 3.28 7.25 -10.51
CA VAL A 85 4.36 7.19 -11.51
C VAL A 85 4.26 8.40 -12.44
N PHE A 86 5.30 9.21 -12.44
CA PHE A 86 5.48 10.32 -13.38
C PHE A 86 6.22 9.82 -14.61
N ARG A 87 5.71 10.16 -15.79
CA ARG A 87 6.36 9.89 -17.08
C ARG A 87 6.56 11.18 -17.83
N HIS A 88 7.80 11.50 -18.17
CA HIS A 88 8.11 12.66 -18.99
C HIS A 88 8.15 12.28 -20.48
N GLU A 89 7.88 13.26 -21.35
CA GLU A 89 7.93 13.09 -22.81
C GLU A 89 9.30 12.64 -23.34
N ASP A 90 10.39 12.89 -22.60
CA ASP A 90 11.75 12.42 -22.96
C ASP A 90 12.04 10.95 -22.56
N GLY A 91 11.06 10.28 -21.95
CA GLY A 91 11.17 8.90 -21.48
C GLY A 91 11.65 8.75 -20.04
N THR A 92 11.87 9.85 -19.30
CA THR A 92 12.21 9.79 -17.88
C THR A 92 11.01 9.31 -17.05
N GLU A 93 11.23 8.35 -16.16
CA GLU A 93 10.23 7.88 -15.20
C GLU A 93 10.65 8.15 -13.76
N VAL A 94 9.71 8.64 -12.94
CA VAL A 94 9.92 8.90 -11.51
C VAL A 94 8.78 8.27 -10.70
N LEU A 95 9.15 7.48 -9.70
CA LEU A 95 8.22 6.86 -8.77
C LEU A 95 8.07 7.72 -7.52
N MET A 96 6.84 7.87 -7.02
CA MET A 96 6.55 8.67 -5.83
C MET A 96 5.59 7.95 -4.91
N GLU A 97 5.92 8.00 -3.62
CA GLU A 97 5.14 7.46 -2.52
C GLU A 97 4.87 8.56 -1.50
N ILE A 98 3.63 8.67 -1.03
CA ILE A 98 3.23 9.58 0.03
C ILE A 98 3.23 8.82 1.35
N VAL A 99 4.30 8.98 2.12
CA VAL A 99 4.45 8.29 3.40
C VAL A 99 3.65 8.98 4.51
N GLY A 100 2.55 8.36 4.96
CA GLY A 100 1.70 8.89 6.02
C GLY A 100 2.30 8.83 7.43
N PHE A 101 2.97 7.74 7.78
CA PHE A 101 3.66 7.55 9.06
C PHE A 101 5.10 7.09 8.82
N TRP A 102 6.07 7.69 9.50
CA TRP A 102 7.48 7.36 9.31
C TRP A 102 8.26 7.46 10.61
N THR A 103 9.40 6.76 10.65
CA THR A 103 10.46 6.94 11.65
C THR A 103 11.77 7.25 10.93
N PRO A 104 12.76 7.89 11.58
CA PRO A 104 14.05 8.13 10.95
C PRO A 104 14.71 6.85 10.40
N GLU A 105 14.56 5.73 11.11
CA GLU A 105 15.09 4.43 10.71
C GLU A 105 14.37 3.84 9.50
N TYR A 106 13.08 4.16 9.31
CA TYR A 106 12.32 3.76 8.12
C TYR A 106 12.88 4.46 6.87
N LEU A 107 13.23 5.74 6.97
CA LEU A 107 13.75 6.54 5.84
C LEU A 107 15.24 6.28 5.53
N ALA A 108 15.98 5.71 6.47
CA ALA A 108 17.42 5.47 6.33
C ALA A 108 17.76 4.14 5.62
N LYS A 109 16.75 3.34 5.27
CA LYS A 109 16.90 2.07 4.53
C LYS A 109 16.70 2.29 3.04
#